data_AF-H9CTG7-F1
#
_entry.id   AF-H9CTG7-F1
#
_cell.length_a   1.000
_cell.length_b   1.000
_cell.length_c   1.000
_cell.angle_alpha   90.00
_cell.angle_beta   90.00
_cell.angle_gamma   90.00
#
_symmetry.space_group_name_H-M   'P 1'
#
loop_
_entity.id
_entity.type
_entity.pdbx_description
1 polymer ?
#
loop_
_entity_poly.entity_id
_entity_poly.type
_entity_poly.pdbx_seq_one_letter_code
_entity_poly.pdbx_strand_id
1 'polypeptide(L)'
;VTPDGIDLQLSREVLKHIYLSGVTSWKKRAIRFKNGVLTGVYPASPSSWLIVVIAIMSTMYARIDPSMGMIDRIKTSLPVSEFMTVQTQTVLSAILFATGLWLSFIFLLRYILKALLSYHGWIFESHGKMSFSTKVWLSLVKLLSGRRPLLYSFQASLPHLPVPSIDDTINRYLESVRPLLDDEQYKQMESVANDFKKDPAPKLQKHLKLKSWWATNYVSDWWEEYIYLRGRDPIMVNSNFYTMDLLYVIPTHRQASRAANVVHAMLQYRRKLERGELTPLRALG
;
A
#
# COMPACT_ATOMS: atom_id res chain seq x y z
N VAL A 1 19.07 -4.19 -44.53
CA VAL A 1 19.73 -3.18 -45.41
C VAL A 1 20.53 -3.97 -46.41
N THR A 2 20.05 -4.04 -47.65
CA THR A 2 20.76 -4.55 -48.82
C THR A 2 21.18 -3.35 -49.70
N PRO A 3 22.06 -3.53 -50.69
CA PRO A 3 22.58 -2.44 -51.53
C PRO A 3 21.50 -1.60 -52.23
N ASP A 4 20.30 -2.16 -52.44
CA ASP A 4 19.17 -1.53 -53.14
C ASP A 4 18.16 -0.81 -52.23
N GLY A 5 18.53 -0.55 -50.97
CA GLY A 5 17.68 0.13 -50.00
C GLY A 5 17.00 -0.82 -49.01
N ILE A 6 16.21 -0.25 -48.09
CA ILE A 6 15.50 -0.99 -47.05
C ILE A 6 14.19 -1.55 -47.64
N ASP A 7 14.23 -2.76 -48.20
CA ASP A 7 12.99 -3.48 -48.56
C ASP A 7 12.32 -4.00 -47.28
N LEU A 8 11.47 -3.16 -46.69
CA LEU A 8 10.63 -3.51 -45.55
C LEU A 8 9.39 -4.25 -46.08
N GLN A 9 9.54 -5.55 -46.37
CA GLN A 9 8.40 -6.44 -46.46
C GLN A 9 7.81 -6.65 -45.06
N LEU A 10 7.02 -5.67 -44.61
CA LEU A 10 6.29 -5.71 -43.35
C LEU A 10 5.23 -6.82 -43.45
N SER A 11 5.66 -8.04 -43.14
CA SER A 11 4.88 -9.24 -43.37
C SER A 11 3.56 -9.19 -42.60
N ARG A 12 2.52 -9.87 -43.11
CA ARG A 12 1.23 -10.03 -42.42
C ARG A 12 1.41 -10.57 -40.99
N GLU A 13 2.48 -11.33 -40.75
CA GLU A 13 2.85 -11.83 -39.42
C GLU A 13 3.28 -10.72 -38.48
N VAL A 14 4.08 -9.74 -38.93
CA VAL A 14 4.45 -8.57 -38.13
C VAL A 14 3.19 -7.79 -37.71
N LEU A 15 2.26 -7.55 -38.65
CA LEU A 15 0.99 -6.88 -38.34
C LEU A 15 0.13 -7.69 -37.34
N LYS A 16 0.07 -9.02 -37.49
CA LYS A 16 -0.60 -9.91 -36.54
C LYS A 16 0.03 -9.83 -35.14
N HIS A 17 1.36 -9.83 -35.05
CA HIS A 17 2.07 -9.72 -33.78
C HIS A 17 1.89 -8.35 -33.13
N ILE A 18 1.90 -7.26 -33.92
CA ILE A 18 1.59 -5.91 -33.44
C ILE A 18 0.16 -5.86 -32.90
N TYR A 19 -0.81 -6.41 -33.63
CA TYR A 19 -2.20 -6.48 -33.19
C TYR A 19 -2.35 -7.26 -31.89
N LEU A 20 -1.81 -8.49 -31.81
CA LEU A 20 -1.87 -9.33 -30.60
C LEU A 20 -1.18 -8.67 -29.40
N SER A 21 -0.04 -8.01 -29.63
CA SER A 21 0.66 -7.21 -28.63
C SER A 21 -0.22 -6.04 -28.15
N GLY A 22 -0.88 -5.33 -29.07
CA GLY A 22 -1.83 -4.27 -28.78
C GLY A 22 -2.99 -4.75 -27.91
N VAL A 23 -3.67 -5.83 -28.30
CA VAL A 23 -4.76 -6.44 -27.52
C VAL A 23 -4.28 -6.84 -26.13
N THR A 24 -3.10 -7.46 -26.02
CA THR A 24 -2.53 -7.88 -24.73
C THR A 24 -2.22 -6.68 -23.84
N SER A 25 -1.65 -5.62 -24.41
CA SER A 25 -1.34 -4.37 -23.71
C SER A 25 -2.61 -3.69 -23.20
N TRP A 26 -3.64 -3.57 -24.04
CA TRP A 26 -4.95 -3.04 -23.66
C TRP A 26 -5.59 -3.85 -22.54
N LYS A 27 -5.57 -5.18 -22.64
CA LYS A 27 -6.07 -6.07 -21.57
C LYS A 27 -5.32 -5.86 -20.26
N LYS A 28 -3.99 -5.72 -20.29
CA LYS A 28 -3.19 -5.41 -19.09
C LYS A 28 -3.58 -4.05 -18.50
N ARG A 29 -3.74 -3.02 -19.33
CA ARG A 29 -4.16 -1.67 -18.88
C ARG A 29 -5.55 -1.70 -18.26
N ALA A 30 -6.51 -2.38 -18.88
CA ALA A 30 -7.87 -2.52 -18.35
C ALA A 30 -7.90 -3.25 -16.99
N ILE A 31 -7.13 -4.34 -16.84
CA ILE A 31 -7.02 -5.06 -15.56
C ILE A 31 -6.39 -4.16 -14.49
N ARG A 32 -5.29 -3.46 -14.80
CA ARG A 32 -4.66 -2.53 -13.86
C ARG A 32 -5.60 -1.40 -13.44
N PHE A 33 -6.34 -0.83 -14.38
CA PHE A 33 -7.34 0.19 -14.07
C PHE A 33 -8.44 -0.35 -13.16
N LYS A 34 -9.05 -1.49 -13.51
CA LYS A 34 -10.06 -2.16 -12.68
C LYS A 34 -9.53 -2.43 -11.27
N ASN A 35 -8.36 -3.02 -11.16
CA ASN A 35 -7.79 -3.39 -9.87
C ASN A 35 -7.38 -2.14 -9.08
N GLY A 36 -6.91 -1.08 -9.74
CA GLY A 36 -6.68 0.23 -9.14
C GLY A 36 -7.94 0.85 -8.55
N VAL A 37 -9.09 0.78 -9.25
CA VAL A 37 -10.38 1.21 -8.73
C VAL A 37 -10.80 0.36 -7.53
N LEU A 38 -10.67 -0.97 -7.62
CA LEU A 38 -11.01 -1.89 -6.51
C LEU A 38 -10.16 -1.64 -5.26
N THR A 39 -8.85 -1.44 -5.41
CA THR A 39 -7.97 -1.09 -4.28
C THR A 39 -8.22 0.33 -3.80
N GLY A 40 -8.59 1.24 -4.71
CA GLY A 40 -8.85 2.65 -4.44
C GLY A 40 -10.12 2.93 -3.64
N VAL A 41 -11.03 1.96 -3.53
CA VAL A 41 -12.26 2.07 -2.72
C VAL A 41 -12.30 1.08 -1.54
N TYR A 42 -11.26 0.26 -1.41
CA TYR A 42 -11.09 -0.67 -0.31
C TYR A 42 -11.04 0.09 1.04
N PRO A 43 -11.65 -0.42 2.13
CA PRO A 43 -12.24 -1.77 2.30
C PRO A 43 -13.67 -1.97 1.78
N ALA A 44 -14.30 -0.93 1.22
CA ALA A 44 -15.60 -1.07 0.57
C ALA A 44 -15.48 -1.66 -0.85
N SER A 45 -16.62 -1.84 -1.52
CA SER A 45 -16.70 -2.32 -2.91
C SER A 45 -17.48 -1.35 -3.80
N PRO A 46 -17.24 -1.30 -5.12
CA PRO A 46 -18.08 -0.49 -6.02
C PRO A 46 -19.56 -0.86 -5.98
N SER A 47 -19.89 -2.12 -5.67
CA SER A 47 -21.28 -2.55 -5.46
C SER A 47 -21.92 -1.91 -4.23
N SER A 48 -21.15 -1.63 -3.16
CA SER A 48 -21.69 -0.95 -1.98
C SER A 48 -22.11 0.50 -2.27
N TRP A 49 -21.50 1.17 -3.25
CA TRP A 49 -21.95 2.48 -3.72
C TRP A 49 -23.36 2.42 -4.31
N LEU A 50 -23.64 1.41 -5.15
CA LEU A 50 -24.98 1.21 -5.71
C LEU A 50 -26.02 0.99 -4.62
N ILE A 51 -25.69 0.24 -3.56
CA ILE A 51 -26.58 0.03 -2.41
C ILE A 51 -26.90 1.36 -1.72
N VAL A 52 -25.89 2.21 -1.50
CA VAL A 52 -26.10 3.54 -0.89
C VAL A 52 -26.97 4.42 -1.79
N VAL A 53 -26.70 4.45 -3.10
CA VAL A 53 -27.53 5.21 -4.06
C VAL A 53 -28.97 4.72 -4.05
N ILE A 54 -29.20 3.41 -4.15
CA ILE A 54 -30.55 2.82 -4.13
C ILE A 54 -31.24 3.17 -2.81
N ALA A 55 -30.57 3.05 -1.67
CA ALA A 55 -31.15 3.39 -0.37
C ALA A 55 -31.57 4.86 -0.28
N ILE A 56 -30.72 5.80 -0.72
CA ILE A 56 -31.04 7.23 -0.75
C ILE A 56 -32.21 7.52 -1.71
N MET A 57 -32.21 6.90 -2.90
CA MET A 57 -33.30 7.06 -3.87
C MET A 57 -34.63 6.49 -3.34
N SER A 58 -34.59 5.35 -2.65
CA SER A 58 -35.77 4.75 -2.01
C SER A 58 -36.32 5.63 -0.88
N THR A 59 -35.46 6.22 -0.03
CA THR A 59 -35.91 7.15 1.02
C THR A 59 -36.55 8.41 0.43
N MET A 60 -36.00 8.93 -0.66
CA MET A 60 -36.58 10.07 -1.36
C MET A 60 -37.95 9.75 -1.97
N TYR A 61 -38.12 8.56 -2.55
CA TYR A 61 -39.43 8.12 -3.05
C TYR A 61 -40.46 7.98 -1.92
N ALA A 62 -40.01 7.55 -0.74
CA ALA A 62 -40.82 7.49 0.48
C ALA A 62 -41.06 8.85 1.15
N ARG A 63 -40.57 9.96 0.57
CA ARG A 63 -40.62 11.32 1.14
C ARG A 63 -39.98 11.46 2.53
N ILE A 64 -39.01 10.60 2.83
CA ILE A 64 -38.17 10.71 4.02
C ILE A 64 -36.86 11.35 3.57
N ASP A 65 -36.45 12.45 4.19
CA ASP A 65 -35.17 13.08 3.91
C ASP A 65 -34.10 12.64 4.93
N PRO A 66 -33.26 11.64 4.60
CA PRO A 66 -32.14 11.24 5.46
C PRO A 66 -30.99 12.24 5.44
N SER A 67 -30.98 13.19 4.49
CA SER A 67 -29.88 14.11 4.26
C SER A 67 -29.97 15.40 5.09
N MET A 68 -31.02 15.58 5.88
CA MET A 68 -31.28 16.78 6.68
C MET A 68 -31.17 18.07 5.85
N GLY A 69 -31.73 18.07 4.64
CA GLY A 69 -31.73 19.19 3.70
C GLY A 69 -30.44 19.38 2.91
N MET A 70 -29.43 18.50 3.05
CA MET A 70 -28.19 18.61 2.28
C MET A 70 -28.39 18.36 0.79
N ILE A 71 -29.28 17.44 0.41
CA ILE A 71 -29.61 17.17 -1.00
C ILE A 71 -30.19 18.41 -1.66
N ASP A 72 -31.06 19.15 -0.96
CA ASP A 72 -31.65 20.39 -1.46
C ASP A 72 -30.61 21.51 -1.59
N ARG A 73 -29.67 21.63 -0.63
CA ARG A 73 -28.54 22.58 -0.75
C ARG A 73 -27.63 22.27 -1.95
N ILE A 74 -27.38 21.00 -2.22
CA ILE A 74 -26.61 20.58 -3.41
C ILE A 74 -27.40 20.94 -4.66
N LYS A 75 -28.71 20.66 -4.66
CA LYS A 75 -29.61 20.97 -5.79
C LYS A 75 -29.62 22.46 -6.13
N THR A 76 -29.71 23.34 -5.13
CA THR A 76 -29.71 24.80 -5.36
C THR A 76 -28.36 25.33 -5.85
N SER A 77 -27.27 24.59 -5.63
CA SER A 77 -25.93 24.95 -6.09
C SER A 77 -25.64 24.50 -7.54
N LEU A 78 -26.51 23.67 -8.14
CA LEU A 78 -26.32 23.17 -9.49
C LEU A 78 -26.90 24.17 -10.52
N PRO A 79 -26.17 24.48 -11.60
CA PRO A 79 -26.66 25.39 -12.62
C PRO A 79 -27.90 24.80 -13.32
N VAL A 80 -28.94 25.62 -13.48
CA VAL A 80 -30.08 25.31 -14.34
C VAL A 80 -29.65 25.58 -15.78
N SER A 81 -29.71 24.58 -16.65
CA SER A 81 -29.52 24.74 -18.10
C SER A 81 -30.78 24.29 -18.81
N GLU A 82 -30.99 24.72 -20.06
CA GLU A 82 -32.16 24.34 -20.86
C GLU A 82 -32.33 22.81 -21.01
N PHE A 83 -31.26 22.04 -20.81
CA PHE A 83 -31.26 20.57 -20.88
C PHE A 83 -31.46 19.88 -19.50
N MET A 84 -31.52 20.62 -18.39
CA MET A 84 -31.59 20.08 -17.03
C MET A 84 -32.96 20.31 -16.39
N THR A 85 -33.81 19.28 -16.37
CA THR A 85 -35.11 19.34 -15.68
C THR A 85 -34.96 19.33 -14.15
N VAL A 86 -35.98 19.79 -13.43
CA VAL A 86 -36.03 19.78 -11.95
C VAL A 86 -35.91 18.34 -11.39
N GLN A 87 -36.45 17.36 -12.10
CA GLN A 87 -36.32 15.94 -11.75
C GLN A 87 -34.88 15.47 -11.91
N THR A 88 -34.23 15.80 -13.04
CA THR A 88 -32.81 15.49 -13.28
C THR A 88 -31.91 16.11 -12.22
N GLN A 89 -32.15 17.37 -11.82
CA GLN A 89 -31.41 18.02 -10.75
C GLN A 89 -31.55 17.32 -9.41
N THR A 90 -32.76 16.85 -9.09
CA THR A 90 -33.05 16.14 -7.83
C THR A 90 -32.37 14.77 -7.78
N VAL A 91 -32.40 14.04 -8.90
CA VAL A 91 -31.69 12.75 -9.00
C VAL A 91 -30.17 12.96 -8.94
N LEU A 92 -29.64 13.97 -9.63
CA LEU A 92 -28.21 14.25 -9.64
C LEU A 92 -27.71 14.69 -8.25
N SER A 93 -28.43 15.57 -7.55
CA SER A 93 -28.07 15.97 -6.18
C SER A 93 -28.11 14.80 -5.20
N ALA A 94 -29.07 13.89 -5.34
CA ALA A 94 -29.16 12.66 -4.55
C ALA A 94 -27.97 11.72 -4.80
N ILE A 95 -27.58 11.52 -6.07
CA ILE A 95 -26.41 10.70 -6.44
C ILE A 95 -25.11 11.32 -5.90
N LEU A 96 -24.96 12.65 -6.00
CA LEU A 96 -23.80 13.37 -5.47
C LEU A 96 -23.71 13.22 -3.95
N PHE A 97 -24.83 13.41 -3.23
CA PHE A 97 -24.90 13.19 -1.79
C PHE A 97 -24.55 11.75 -1.40
N ALA A 98 -25.18 10.76 -2.04
CA ALA A 98 -24.92 9.34 -1.82
C ALA A 98 -23.45 8.98 -2.05
N THR A 99 -22.83 9.56 -3.09
CA THR A 99 -21.40 9.38 -3.38
C THR A 99 -20.52 9.99 -2.30
N GLY A 100 -20.82 11.22 -1.85
CA GLY A 100 -20.09 11.87 -0.75
C GLY A 100 -20.20 11.10 0.58
N LEU A 101 -21.39 10.58 0.89
CA LEU A 101 -21.64 9.74 2.06
C LEU A 101 -20.83 8.44 1.98
N TRP A 102 -20.86 7.78 0.82
CA TRP A 102 -20.12 6.54 0.60
C TRP A 102 -18.59 6.74 0.68
N LEU A 103 -18.06 7.81 0.10
CA LEU A 103 -16.65 8.16 0.23
C LEU A 103 -16.27 8.45 1.69
N SER A 104 -17.10 9.19 2.43
CA SER A 104 -16.89 9.48 3.85
C SER A 104 -16.84 8.19 4.68
N PHE A 105 -17.73 7.24 4.39
CA PHE A 105 -17.71 5.91 5.01
C PHE A 105 -16.42 5.14 4.71
N ILE A 106 -15.92 5.18 3.47
CA ILE A 106 -14.62 4.58 3.12
C ILE A 106 -13.48 5.22 3.92
N PHE A 107 -13.44 6.55 4.01
CA PHE A 107 -12.42 7.25 4.80
C PHE A 107 -12.47 6.86 6.27
N LEU A 108 -13.67 6.75 6.86
CA LEU A 108 -13.85 6.28 8.22
C LEU A 108 -13.32 4.85 8.41
N LEU A 109 -13.68 3.91 7.53
CA LEU A 109 -13.19 2.54 7.61
C LEU A 109 -11.67 2.46 7.47
N ARG A 110 -11.06 3.27 6.60
CA ARG A 110 -9.60 3.35 6.46
C ARG A 110 -8.94 3.89 7.72
N TYR A 111 -9.53 4.91 8.33
CA TYR A 111 -9.03 5.47 9.57
C TYR A 111 -9.06 4.43 10.70
N ILE A 112 -10.17 3.69 10.83
CA ILE A 112 -10.30 2.60 11.81
C ILE A 112 -9.27 1.50 11.52
N LEU A 113 -9.13 1.06 10.26
CA LEU A 113 -8.11 0.08 9.89
C LEU A 113 -6.70 0.56 10.20
N LYS A 114 -6.39 1.84 9.93
CA LYS A 114 -5.09 2.43 10.24
C LYS A 114 -4.82 2.43 11.74
N ALA A 115 -5.82 2.77 12.55
CA ALA A 115 -5.73 2.71 14.01
C ALA A 115 -5.47 1.27 14.49
N LEU A 116 -6.22 0.29 13.97
CA LEU A 116 -6.00 -1.12 14.28
C LEU A 116 -4.60 -1.59 13.86
N LEU A 117 -4.16 -1.27 12.65
CA LEU A 117 -2.84 -1.67 12.13
C LEU A 117 -1.68 -0.94 12.83
N SER A 118 -1.95 0.11 13.60
CA SER A 118 -0.96 0.79 14.45
C SER A 118 -0.65 0.02 15.74
N TYR A 119 -1.44 -1.00 16.08
CA TYR A 119 -1.18 -1.84 17.25
C TYR A 119 -0.07 -2.85 16.98
N HIS A 120 1.01 -2.78 17.78
CA HIS A 120 2.19 -3.64 17.66
C HIS A 120 2.42 -4.53 18.90
N GLY A 121 1.53 -4.49 19.90
CA GLY A 121 1.72 -5.25 21.15
C GLY A 121 1.81 -6.76 20.93
N TRP A 122 1.13 -7.27 19.90
CA TRP A 122 1.16 -8.68 19.51
C TRP A 122 2.56 -9.19 19.11
N ILE A 123 3.48 -8.32 18.67
CA ILE A 123 4.84 -8.71 18.25
C ILE A 123 5.66 -9.19 19.46
N PHE A 124 5.38 -8.65 20.64
CA PHE A 124 6.11 -8.94 21.86
C PHE A 124 5.45 -10.05 22.70
N GLU A 125 4.31 -10.61 22.26
CA GLU A 125 3.68 -11.74 22.93
C GLU A 125 4.44 -13.05 22.63
N SER A 126 4.55 -13.93 23.63
CA SER A 126 5.19 -15.24 23.45
C SER A 126 4.40 -16.12 22.49
N HIS A 127 5.08 -16.79 21.56
CA HIS A 127 4.44 -17.73 20.64
C HIS A 127 3.54 -18.75 21.36
N GLY A 128 2.34 -18.96 20.81
CA GLY A 128 1.35 -19.92 21.32
C GLY A 128 0.42 -19.39 22.41
N LYS A 129 0.66 -18.21 22.99
CA LYS A 129 -0.24 -17.58 23.97
C LYS A 129 -0.65 -16.18 23.48
N MET A 130 -1.91 -16.04 23.06
CA MET A 130 -2.49 -14.74 22.71
C MET A 130 -3.30 -14.15 23.86
N SER A 131 -3.03 -12.89 24.20
CA SER A 131 -3.85 -12.14 25.15
C SER A 131 -5.28 -11.95 24.63
N PHE A 132 -6.24 -11.71 25.54
CA PHE A 132 -7.63 -11.43 25.13
C PHE A 132 -7.72 -10.17 24.25
N SER A 133 -6.93 -9.14 24.58
CA SER A 133 -6.84 -7.91 23.78
C SER A 133 -6.40 -8.19 22.35
N THR A 134 -5.32 -8.98 22.17
CA THR A 134 -4.83 -9.38 20.84
C THR A 134 -5.83 -10.22 20.06
N LYS A 135 -6.60 -11.10 20.73
CA LYS A 135 -7.69 -11.86 20.09
C LYS A 135 -8.82 -10.95 19.60
N VAL A 136 -9.24 -9.99 20.40
CA VAL A 136 -10.27 -9.00 20.03
C VAL A 136 -9.76 -8.15 18.86
N TRP A 137 -8.54 -7.62 18.96
CA TRP A 137 -7.91 -6.87 17.88
C TRP A 137 -7.86 -7.66 16.57
N LEU A 138 -7.37 -8.90 16.61
CA LEU A 138 -7.28 -9.75 15.42
C LEU A 138 -8.66 -10.00 14.78
N SER A 139 -9.69 -10.17 15.61
CA SER A 139 -11.07 -10.36 15.16
C SER A 139 -11.60 -9.10 14.48
N LEU A 140 -11.33 -7.91 15.03
CA LEU A 140 -11.69 -6.63 14.43
C LEU A 140 -10.97 -6.40 13.10
N VAL A 141 -9.66 -6.68 13.04
CA VAL A 141 -8.87 -6.58 11.81
C VAL A 141 -9.45 -7.51 10.74
N LYS A 142 -9.75 -8.78 11.09
CA LYS A 142 -10.36 -9.74 10.15
C LYS A 142 -11.73 -9.29 9.65
N LEU A 143 -12.57 -8.74 10.52
CA LEU A 143 -13.90 -8.24 10.17
C LEU A 143 -13.83 -7.06 9.17
N LEU A 144 -12.95 -6.10 9.44
CA LEU A 144 -12.83 -4.87 8.64
C LEU A 144 -11.93 -5.02 7.39
N SER A 145 -11.13 -6.08 7.31
CA SER A 145 -10.26 -6.40 6.18
C SER A 145 -10.96 -7.05 4.98
N GLY A 146 -12.27 -7.24 5.03
CA GLY A 146 -13.02 -7.90 3.96
C GLY A 146 -12.53 -9.32 3.63
N ARG A 147 -13.17 -9.95 2.64
CA ARG A 147 -12.96 -11.38 2.34
C ARG A 147 -11.87 -11.66 1.29
N ARG A 148 -11.58 -10.72 0.38
CA ARG A 148 -10.67 -10.94 -0.76
C ARG A 148 -9.91 -9.65 -1.15
N PRO A 149 -8.98 -9.17 -0.31
CA PRO A 149 -8.17 -8.03 -0.68
C PRO A 149 -7.21 -8.38 -1.82
N LEU A 150 -6.99 -7.42 -2.71
CA LEU A 150 -5.95 -7.43 -3.74
C LEU A 150 -4.63 -6.94 -3.14
N LEU A 151 -3.52 -7.16 -3.84
CA LEU A 151 -2.15 -6.94 -3.34
C LEU A 151 -1.97 -5.58 -2.65
N TYR A 152 -2.52 -4.52 -3.24
CA TYR A 152 -2.36 -3.14 -2.77
C TYR A 152 -3.56 -2.61 -1.97
N SER A 153 -4.54 -3.45 -1.61
CA SER A 153 -5.76 -3.03 -0.93
C SER A 153 -5.51 -2.25 0.37
N PHE A 154 -4.50 -2.64 1.15
CA PHE A 154 -4.21 -2.01 2.44
C PHE A 154 -3.32 -0.77 2.36
N GLN A 155 -2.75 -0.43 1.21
CA GLN A 155 -1.73 0.63 1.12
C GLN A 155 -2.22 1.98 1.67
N ALA A 156 -3.48 2.33 1.42
CA ALA A 156 -4.10 3.56 1.93
C ALA A 156 -4.44 3.51 3.44
N SER A 157 -4.40 2.33 4.05
CA SER A 157 -4.71 2.10 5.47
C SER A 157 -3.48 1.79 6.31
N LEU A 158 -2.27 1.75 5.74
CA LEU A 158 -1.06 1.52 6.50
C LEU A 158 -0.73 2.74 7.39
N PRO A 159 -0.29 2.53 8.65
CA PRO A 159 0.20 3.60 9.49
C PRO A 159 1.52 4.16 8.95
N HIS A 160 1.78 5.44 9.24
CA HIS A 160 3.11 6.00 8.99
C HIS A 160 4.11 5.41 9.97
N LEU A 161 5.37 5.32 9.55
CA LEU A 161 6.44 4.93 10.44
C LEU A 161 6.61 5.98 11.55
N PRO A 162 6.47 5.63 12.84
CA PRO A 162 6.61 6.59 13.92
C PRO A 162 8.07 7.03 14.10
N VAL A 163 8.25 8.28 14.53
CA VAL A 163 9.56 8.80 14.94
C VAL A 163 9.73 8.51 16.44
N PRO A 164 10.71 7.69 16.85
CA PRO A 164 10.94 7.37 18.27
C PRO A 164 11.35 8.61 19.05
N SER A 165 11.15 8.60 20.37
CA SER A 165 11.60 9.69 21.24
C SER A 165 13.14 9.75 21.31
N ILE A 166 13.68 10.92 21.64
CA ILE A 166 15.13 11.07 21.82
C ILE A 166 15.58 10.21 23.02
N ASP A 167 14.83 10.25 24.12
CA ASP A 167 15.08 9.45 25.31
C ASP A 167 15.15 7.95 25.02
N ASP A 168 14.13 7.40 24.36
CA ASP A 168 14.10 5.96 24.02
C ASP A 168 15.26 5.58 23.10
N THR A 169 15.59 6.46 22.13
CA THR A 169 16.68 6.22 21.18
C THR A 169 18.03 6.21 21.90
N ILE A 170 18.29 7.17 22.79
CA ILE A 170 19.54 7.27 23.55
C ILE A 170 19.67 6.12 24.55
N ASN A 171 18.60 5.78 25.26
CA ASN A 171 18.62 4.68 26.22
C ASN A 171 18.94 3.34 25.54
N ARG A 172 18.25 3.04 24.42
CA ARG A 172 18.50 1.81 23.64
C ARG A 172 19.87 1.82 22.98
N TYR A 173 20.38 2.99 22.59
CA TYR A 173 21.75 3.12 22.08
C TYR A 173 22.76 2.73 23.17
N LEU A 174 22.68 3.34 24.36
CA LEU A 174 23.57 3.05 25.48
C LEU A 174 23.47 1.57 25.90
N GLU A 175 22.27 1.01 25.99
CA GLU A 175 22.06 -0.42 26.25
C GLU A 175 22.77 -1.31 25.21
N SER A 176 22.71 -0.96 23.92
CA SER A 176 23.29 -1.77 22.85
C SER A 176 24.83 -1.70 22.78
N VAL A 177 25.44 -0.58 23.17
CA VAL A 177 26.91 -0.45 23.20
C VAL A 177 27.52 -0.92 24.51
N ARG A 178 26.74 -1.01 25.60
CA ARG A 178 27.24 -1.44 26.91
C ARG A 178 28.04 -2.77 26.89
N PRO A 179 27.60 -3.85 26.22
CA PRO A 179 28.39 -5.10 26.18
C PRO A 179 29.66 -5.02 25.32
N LEU A 180 29.87 -3.93 24.57
CA LEU A 180 31.01 -3.74 23.67
C LEU A 180 32.11 -2.88 24.29
N LEU A 181 31.84 -2.23 25.42
CA LEU A 181 32.69 -1.20 26.03
C LEU A 181 33.05 -1.58 27.46
N ASP A 182 34.26 -1.21 27.89
CA ASP A 182 34.61 -1.21 29.30
C ASP A 182 33.92 -0.04 30.05
N ASP A 183 34.10 0.02 31.37
CA ASP A 183 33.44 1.02 32.22
C ASP A 183 33.85 2.45 31.91
N GLU A 184 35.12 2.67 31.58
CA GLU A 184 35.62 4.00 31.29
C GLU A 184 35.08 4.50 29.95
N GLN A 185 35.15 3.67 28.91
CA GLN A 185 34.61 3.94 27.58
C GLN A 185 33.10 4.14 27.63
N TYR A 186 32.38 3.31 28.38
CA TYR A 186 30.93 3.45 28.53
C TYR A 186 30.55 4.78 29.19
N LYS A 187 31.26 5.18 30.25
CA LYS A 187 31.03 6.46 30.94
C LYS A 187 31.29 7.66 30.01
N GLN A 188 32.34 7.58 29.18
CA GLN A 188 32.58 8.59 28.15
C GLN A 188 31.42 8.64 27.15
N MET A 189 30.94 7.48 26.68
CA MET A 189 29.83 7.39 25.73
C MET A 189 28.52 7.95 26.31
N GLU A 190 28.24 7.66 27.59
CA GLU A 190 27.11 8.20 28.32
C GLU A 190 27.16 9.74 28.38
N SER A 191 28.33 10.32 28.63
CA SER A 191 28.51 11.77 28.61
C SER A 191 28.17 12.36 27.25
N VAL A 192 28.74 11.81 26.17
CA VAL A 192 28.52 12.29 24.80
C VAL A 192 27.05 12.15 24.38
N ALA A 193 26.42 11.02 24.71
CA ALA A 193 25.01 10.79 24.41
C ALA A 193 24.10 11.78 25.14
N ASN A 194 24.42 12.11 26.40
CA ASN A 194 23.69 13.10 27.18
C ASN A 194 23.90 14.53 26.67
N ASP A 195 25.09 14.87 26.19
CA ASP A 195 25.34 16.17 25.58
C ASP A 195 24.57 16.30 24.26
N PHE A 196 24.63 15.30 23.38
CA PHE A 196 23.84 15.26 22.15
C PHE A 196 22.34 15.40 22.42
N LYS A 197 21.83 14.69 23.44
CA LYS A 197 20.44 14.75 23.88
C LYS A 197 20.01 16.16 24.28
N LYS A 198 20.89 16.94 24.92
CA LYS A 198 20.64 18.34 25.27
C LYS A 198 20.70 19.23 24.03
N ASP A 199 21.77 19.12 23.23
CA ASP A 199 21.98 19.83 21.97
C ASP A 199 22.99 19.06 21.10
N PRO A 200 22.72 18.78 19.80
CA PRO A 200 21.66 19.33 18.95
C PRO A 200 20.40 18.48 18.77
N ALA A 201 20.23 17.36 19.48
CA ALA A 201 19.15 16.40 19.23
C ALA A 201 17.73 17.03 19.17
N PRO A 202 17.33 17.96 20.05
CA PRO A 202 15.99 18.56 19.98
C PRO A 202 15.75 19.31 18.66
N LYS A 203 16.78 19.96 18.12
CA LYS A 203 16.69 20.66 16.82
C LYS A 203 16.56 19.65 15.69
N LEU A 204 17.39 18.60 15.68
CA LEU A 204 17.33 17.56 14.65
C LEU A 204 15.98 16.82 14.66
N GLN A 205 15.48 16.48 15.85
CA GLN A 205 14.19 15.80 16.03
C GLN A 205 13.01 16.62 15.51
N LYS A 206 13.05 17.96 15.62
CA LYS A 206 12.04 18.83 15.01
C LYS A 206 12.00 18.69 13.49
N HIS A 207 13.16 18.68 12.83
CA HIS A 207 13.25 18.49 11.37
C HIS A 207 12.77 17.09 10.97
N LEU A 208 13.13 16.06 11.75
CA LEU A 208 12.72 14.68 11.49
C LEU A 208 11.20 14.50 11.62
N LYS A 209 10.60 15.09 12.66
CA LYS A 209 9.14 15.11 12.83
C LYS A 209 8.45 15.85 11.69
N LEU A 210 8.97 17.00 11.27
CA LEU A 210 8.44 17.72 10.12
C LEU A 210 8.48 16.84 8.86
N LYS A 211 9.61 16.18 8.57
CA LYS A 211 9.72 15.23 7.45
C LYS A 211 8.69 14.11 7.54
N SER A 212 8.46 13.56 8.75
CA SER A 212 7.51 12.47 8.97
C SER A 212 6.06 12.83 8.66
N TRP A 213 5.69 14.12 8.68
CA TRP A 213 4.34 14.55 8.29
C TRP A 213 4.13 14.57 6.77
N TRP A 214 5.21 14.80 6.01
CA TRP A 214 5.16 14.89 4.55
C TRP A 214 5.48 13.56 3.86
N ALA A 215 6.23 12.68 4.51
CA ALA A 215 6.64 11.40 3.95
C ALA A 215 5.68 10.26 4.37
N THR A 216 5.41 9.32 3.47
CA THR A 216 4.74 8.06 3.81
C THR A 216 5.58 7.24 4.79
N ASN A 217 6.89 7.22 4.57
CA ASN A 217 7.90 6.70 5.47
C ASN A 217 9.10 7.67 5.47
N TYR A 218 9.44 8.22 6.64
CA TYR A 218 10.49 9.26 6.73
C TYR A 218 11.91 8.75 6.52
N VAL A 219 12.11 7.43 6.48
CA VAL A 219 13.43 6.80 6.35
C VAL A 219 13.71 6.29 4.93
N SER A 220 12.68 5.88 4.19
CA SER A 220 12.85 5.10 2.95
C SER A 220 13.75 5.74 1.90
N ASP A 221 13.56 7.03 1.61
CA ASP A 221 14.35 7.78 0.63
C ASP A 221 15.83 7.93 1.07
N TRP A 222 16.05 8.25 2.34
CA TRP A 222 17.41 8.34 2.88
C TRP A 222 18.08 6.97 2.98
N TRP A 223 17.34 5.93 3.34
CA TRP A 223 17.87 4.57 3.40
C TRP A 223 18.34 4.11 2.02
N GLU A 224 17.49 4.26 0.99
CA GLU A 224 17.84 3.92 -0.39
C GLU A 224 19.09 4.69 -0.86
N GLU A 225 19.07 6.01 -0.71
CA GLU A 225 20.15 6.88 -1.19
C GLU A 225 21.47 6.64 -0.46
N TYR A 226 21.47 6.71 0.88
CA TYR A 226 22.71 6.75 1.67
C TYR A 226 23.27 5.37 2.00
N ILE A 227 22.43 4.34 2.13
CA ILE A 227 22.91 2.99 2.47
C ILE A 227 23.27 2.19 1.22
N TYR A 228 22.57 2.41 0.10
CA TYR A 228 22.78 1.62 -1.11
C TYR A 228 23.34 2.43 -2.28
N LEU A 229 22.72 3.54 -2.66
CA LEU A 229 23.05 4.19 -3.95
C LEU A 229 24.34 5.02 -3.91
N ARG A 230 24.73 5.55 -2.75
CA ARG A 230 25.97 6.32 -2.58
C ARG A 230 27.22 5.47 -2.34
N GLY A 231 27.05 4.23 -1.87
CA GLY A 231 28.15 3.31 -1.66
C GLY A 231 28.94 3.10 -2.95
N ARG A 232 30.28 3.16 -2.87
CA ARG A 232 31.16 2.93 -4.02
C ARG A 232 31.79 1.54 -4.02
N ASP A 233 31.52 0.76 -2.98
CA ASP A 233 32.03 -0.60 -2.84
C ASP A 233 31.37 -1.55 -3.85
N PRO A 234 32.07 -2.61 -4.29
CA PRO A 234 31.51 -3.59 -5.20
C PRO A 234 30.24 -4.25 -4.64
N ILE A 235 29.11 -4.10 -5.35
CA ILE A 235 27.81 -4.62 -4.89
C ILE A 235 27.75 -6.16 -4.83
N MET A 236 28.55 -6.86 -5.64
CA MET A 236 28.49 -8.31 -5.77
C MET A 236 28.81 -9.06 -4.47
N VAL A 237 29.70 -8.50 -3.65
CA VAL A 237 30.13 -9.10 -2.38
C VAL A 237 29.46 -8.41 -1.19
N ASN A 238 29.31 -7.08 -1.26
CA ASN A 238 28.96 -6.28 -0.08
C ASN A 238 27.46 -5.98 0.07
N SER A 239 26.63 -6.23 -0.95
CA SER A 239 25.21 -5.82 -0.91
C SER A 239 24.25 -6.83 -1.52
N ASN A 240 24.63 -7.50 -2.61
CA ASN A 240 23.78 -8.50 -3.23
C ASN A 240 23.60 -9.71 -2.28
N PHE A 241 22.36 -10.15 -2.14
CA PHE A 241 22.02 -11.40 -1.45
C PHE A 241 21.49 -12.40 -2.47
N TYR A 242 21.65 -13.69 -2.19
CA TYR A 242 21.08 -14.77 -2.98
C TYR A 242 20.33 -15.75 -2.07
N THR A 243 19.30 -16.37 -2.63
CA THR A 243 18.59 -17.48 -2.00
C THR A 243 18.72 -18.69 -2.90
N MET A 244 18.80 -19.88 -2.31
CA MET A 244 18.84 -21.14 -3.04
C MET A 244 17.48 -21.83 -2.92
N ASP A 245 16.90 -22.17 -4.05
CA ASP A 245 15.54 -22.66 -4.19
C ASP A 245 15.35 -24.14 -3.81
N LEU A 246 16.44 -24.93 -3.81
CA LEU A 246 16.38 -26.39 -3.86
C LEU A 246 17.43 -27.09 -2.99
N LEU A 247 17.72 -26.60 -1.77
CA LEU A 247 18.68 -27.25 -0.87
C LEU A 247 18.35 -28.74 -0.60
N TYR A 248 17.07 -29.14 -0.66
CA TYR A 248 16.62 -30.47 -0.22
C TYR A 248 15.72 -31.24 -1.20
N VAL A 249 15.42 -30.70 -2.39
CA VAL A 249 14.55 -31.37 -3.38
C VAL A 249 15.11 -31.16 -4.78
N ILE A 250 15.37 -32.23 -5.52
CA ILE A 250 15.80 -32.16 -6.93
C ILE A 250 14.77 -32.92 -7.78
N PRO A 251 13.77 -32.22 -8.37
CA PRO A 251 12.71 -32.89 -9.14
C PRO A 251 13.21 -33.61 -10.40
N THR A 252 14.33 -33.15 -10.97
CA THR A 252 14.98 -33.77 -12.12
C THR A 252 16.45 -33.33 -12.21
N HIS A 253 17.31 -34.21 -12.72
CA HIS A 253 18.72 -33.91 -12.97
C HIS A 253 18.95 -33.10 -14.27
N ARG A 254 17.94 -32.96 -15.13
CA ARG A 254 18.05 -32.18 -16.38
C ARG A 254 17.98 -30.69 -16.09
N GLN A 255 19.10 -29.98 -16.22
CA GLN A 255 19.19 -28.53 -15.99
C GLN A 255 18.17 -27.74 -16.81
N ALA A 256 18.04 -28.04 -18.11
CA ALA A 256 17.10 -27.35 -19.00
C ALA A 256 15.63 -27.47 -18.52
N SER A 257 15.23 -28.65 -18.02
CA SER A 257 13.88 -28.88 -17.50
C SER A 257 13.63 -28.06 -16.22
N ARG A 258 14.61 -27.98 -15.31
CA ARG A 258 14.50 -27.13 -14.11
C ARG A 258 14.42 -25.65 -14.49
N ALA A 259 15.31 -25.18 -15.35
CA ALA A 259 15.32 -23.79 -15.82
C ALA A 259 13.99 -23.40 -16.49
N ALA A 260 13.45 -24.27 -17.37
CA ALA A 260 12.16 -24.02 -18.02
C ALA A 260 11.01 -23.87 -17.00
N ASN A 261 10.95 -24.74 -15.98
CA ASN A 261 9.93 -24.66 -14.94
C ASN A 261 10.07 -23.41 -14.06
N VAL A 262 11.29 -23.06 -13.65
CA VAL A 262 11.57 -21.86 -12.85
C VAL A 262 11.17 -20.60 -13.63
N VAL A 263 11.59 -20.48 -14.89
CA VAL A 263 11.22 -19.33 -15.75
C VAL A 263 9.70 -19.26 -15.94
N HIS A 264 9.04 -20.40 -16.18
CA HIS A 264 7.59 -20.46 -16.28
C HIS A 264 6.90 -19.94 -15.00
N ALA A 265 7.31 -20.42 -13.83
CA ALA A 265 6.79 -19.99 -12.54
C ALA A 265 7.04 -18.50 -12.27
N MET A 266 8.24 -17.99 -12.57
CA MET A 266 8.59 -16.57 -12.46
C MET A 266 7.69 -15.70 -13.34
N LEU A 267 7.43 -16.11 -14.59
CA LEU A 267 6.55 -15.37 -15.51
C LEU A 267 5.08 -15.40 -15.05
N GLN A 268 4.60 -16.53 -14.50
CA GLN A 268 3.28 -16.61 -13.89
C GLN A 268 3.16 -15.68 -12.68
N TYR A 269 4.16 -15.69 -11.80
CA TYR A 269 4.23 -14.80 -10.63
C TYR A 269 4.24 -13.32 -11.05
N ARG A 270 5.14 -12.96 -11.97
CA ARG A 270 5.23 -11.60 -12.55
C ARG A 270 3.89 -11.16 -13.12
N ARG A 271 3.18 -12.04 -13.86
CA ARG A 271 1.86 -11.72 -14.41
C ARG A 271 0.83 -11.42 -13.32
N LYS A 272 0.80 -12.18 -12.23
CA LYS A 272 -0.10 -11.91 -11.07
C LYS A 272 0.30 -10.61 -10.36
N LEU A 273 1.60 -10.38 -10.18
CA LEU A 273 2.16 -9.18 -9.57
C LEU A 273 1.82 -7.91 -10.36
N GLU A 274 2.09 -7.89 -11.68
CA GLU A 274 1.78 -6.76 -12.58
C GLU A 274 0.27 -6.42 -12.58
N ARG A 275 -0.57 -7.41 -12.29
CA ARG A 275 -2.02 -7.23 -12.18
C ARG A 275 -2.48 -6.90 -10.76
N GLY A 276 -1.62 -6.98 -9.74
CA GLY A 276 -2.03 -6.81 -8.34
C GLY A 276 -2.96 -7.91 -7.82
N GLU A 277 -2.94 -9.10 -8.44
CA GLU A 277 -3.81 -10.25 -8.12
C GLU A 277 -3.26 -11.12 -6.98
N LEU A 278 -2.03 -10.87 -6.54
CA LEU A 278 -1.47 -11.53 -5.37
C LEU A 278 -2.23 -11.10 -4.12
N THR A 279 -2.39 -12.01 -3.17
CA THR A 279 -2.95 -11.67 -1.85
C THR A 279 -1.94 -10.83 -1.07
N PRO A 280 -2.39 -9.81 -0.31
CA PRO A 280 -1.51 -9.09 0.62
C PRO A 280 -0.81 -10.03 1.57
N LEU A 281 0.45 -9.73 1.87
CA LEU A 281 1.17 -10.39 2.95
C LEU A 281 0.51 -10.04 4.28
N ARG A 282 0.28 -11.04 5.12
CA ARG A 282 -0.23 -10.88 6.47
C ARG A 282 0.73 -11.63 7.39
N ALA A 283 1.17 -10.97 8.46
CA ALA A 283 1.81 -11.68 9.56
C ALA A 283 0.72 -12.56 10.19
N LEU A 284 0.74 -13.86 9.85
CA LEU A 284 -0.06 -14.85 10.53
C LEU A 284 0.68 -15.15 11.84
N GLY A 285 0.18 -14.62 12.94
CA GLY A 285 0.59 -15.05 14.28
C GLY A 285 0.15 -16.49 14.55
#